data_AF-A0A7H8NER3-F1
#
_entry.id   AF-A0A7H8NER3-F1
#
_cell.length_a   1.000
_cell.length_b   1.000
_cell.length_c   1.000
_cell.angle_alpha   90.00
_cell.angle_beta   90.00
_cell.angle_gamma   90.00
#
_symmetry.space_group_name_H-M   'P 1'
#
loop_
_entity.id
_entity.type
_entity.pdbx_description
1 polymer ?
#
loop_
_entity_poly.entity_id
_entity_poly.type
_entity_poly.pdbx_seq_one_letter_code
_entity_poly.pdbx_strand_id
1 'polypeptide(L)'
;MTATAPTQAPRLAAPPFTPPEPLVPTRRIETYEELVSHLHAAAKVEMCTIGPYLYAAYSIKTRGYSQWSPGIGALRTLLGIAVEEMLHLCLARNVLVGIGAGDRIRFCDANFVPTFPSDLPHRHPALPLALGPLSTDLVRRTFLEIEKPHKVPSSDDLPAGQEVADGIVHKDGGVWEYATIGELYRRVIEGIKHLDGKGEIPWNKDGARGCQYNRGFWNEYGGGKPVIVTDQKTALQALNIIIDQGEGADPSKGTVPKNPNNPRPGLEEYTHFERFNRMLRHIEGIGIVDGTREAEVNIDSALAVEQTLATSPHLRDYQGLPIYRPLALFNAAFTYMLRLLDQVYATPVADARWVNDPKRYHMERVFIAVMQGVLYPVAELLVSTPLPMKHARVGPPFEFYAFSTDPRDGDMRDQLIALCQQALPDFPQLGGDDGVLRQIDLLVPGLLPA
;
A
#
# COMPACT_ATOMS: atom_id res chain seq x y z
N MET A 1 37.90 -4.51 36.83
CA MET A 1 37.35 -3.23 36.33
C MET A 1 36.74 -3.50 34.96
N THR A 2 35.45 -3.83 34.94
CA THR A 2 34.68 -4.16 33.74
C THR A 2 34.09 -2.88 33.17
N ALA A 3 34.55 -2.48 31.98
CA ALA A 3 34.03 -1.33 31.25
C ALA A 3 32.60 -1.62 30.78
N THR A 4 31.63 -0.87 31.31
CA THR A 4 30.25 -0.84 30.85
C THR A 4 30.16 -0.15 29.49
N ALA A 5 29.60 -0.85 28.50
CA ALA A 5 29.26 -0.26 27.21
C ALA A 5 28.26 0.89 27.40
N PRO A 6 28.38 2.00 26.64
CA PRO A 6 27.49 3.13 26.79
C PRO A 6 26.09 2.75 26.30
N THR A 7 25.13 2.78 27.22
CA THR A 7 23.69 2.71 26.93
C THR A 7 23.33 3.88 26.03
N GLN A 8 23.08 3.63 24.75
CA GLN A 8 22.48 4.64 23.87
C GLN A 8 21.11 4.99 24.44
N ALA A 9 20.96 6.26 24.83
CA ALA A 9 19.66 6.82 25.23
C ALA A 9 18.63 6.58 24.12
N PRO A 10 17.35 6.34 24.46
CA PRO A 10 16.29 6.26 23.46
C PRO A 10 16.31 7.56 22.65
N ARG A 11 16.50 7.45 21.33
CA ARG A 11 16.39 8.60 20.43
C ARG A 11 15.02 9.23 20.67
N LEU A 12 15.01 10.46 21.17
CA LEU A 12 13.84 11.34 21.21
C LEU A 12 13.09 11.20 19.88
N ALA A 13 11.77 11.03 19.95
CA ALA A 13 10.89 10.94 18.79
C ALA A 13 11.28 12.02 17.78
N ALA A 14 11.84 11.60 16.64
CA ALA A 14 12.26 12.53 15.60
C ALA A 14 11.05 13.40 15.21
N PRO A 15 11.21 14.72 15.01
CA PRO A 15 10.11 15.63 14.76
C PRO A 15 9.19 15.14 13.63
N PRO A 16 7.91 15.56 13.60
CA PRO A 16 7.02 15.25 12.49
C PRO A 16 7.70 15.60 11.18
N PHE A 17 7.68 14.67 10.23
CA PHE A 17 8.39 14.82 8.98
C PHE A 17 7.81 16.01 8.23
N THR A 18 8.64 17.02 7.94
CA THR A 18 8.23 18.11 7.07
C THR A 18 8.33 17.60 5.63
N PRO A 19 7.24 17.67 4.84
CA PRO A 19 7.31 17.33 3.43
C PRO A 19 8.47 18.09 2.78
N PRO A 20 9.30 17.42 1.97
CA PRO A 20 10.39 18.07 1.25
C PRO A 20 9.83 19.01 0.17
N GLU A 21 10.71 19.75 -0.51
CA GLU A 21 10.36 20.84 -1.43
C GLU A 21 9.20 20.52 -2.39
N PRO A 22 8.37 21.52 -2.78
CA PRO A 22 7.25 21.33 -3.68
C PRO A 22 7.66 20.60 -4.97
N LEU A 23 6.84 19.65 -5.43
CA LEU A 23 7.13 18.95 -6.69
C LEU A 23 6.94 19.89 -7.90
N VAL A 24 7.84 19.76 -8.87
CA VAL A 24 7.75 20.44 -10.17
C VAL A 24 7.85 19.38 -11.28
N PRO A 25 6.71 18.74 -11.66
CA PRO A 25 6.64 17.63 -12.62
C PRO A 25 7.19 17.93 -14.01
N THR A 26 7.14 19.18 -14.45
CA THR A 26 7.55 19.58 -15.80
C THR A 26 9.05 19.79 -15.91
N ARG A 27 9.73 20.10 -14.81
CA ARG A 27 11.17 20.36 -14.78
C ARG A 27 11.94 19.08 -14.46
N ARG A 28 13.07 18.87 -15.13
CA ARG A 28 14.00 17.80 -14.80
C ARG A 28 14.39 17.89 -13.31
N ILE A 29 14.51 16.75 -12.64
CA ILE A 29 15.05 16.69 -11.28
C ILE A 29 16.54 17.03 -11.35
N GLU A 30 16.93 18.16 -10.77
CA GLU A 30 18.27 18.73 -10.80
C GLU A 30 19.01 18.58 -9.46
N THR A 31 18.30 18.36 -8.36
CA THR A 31 18.87 18.24 -7.01
C THR A 31 18.51 16.93 -6.30
N TYR A 32 19.34 16.53 -5.34
CA TYR A 32 19.08 15.37 -4.49
C TYR A 32 17.78 15.52 -3.67
N GLU A 33 17.52 16.71 -3.16
CA GLU A 33 16.32 17.04 -2.39
C GLU A 33 15.05 16.91 -3.23
N GLU A 34 15.07 17.38 -4.48
CA GLU A 34 13.97 17.18 -5.43
C GLU A 34 13.74 15.68 -5.69
N LEU A 35 14.81 14.88 -5.87
CA LEU A 35 14.69 13.43 -6.05
C LEU A 35 14.01 12.77 -4.83
N VAL A 36 14.42 13.13 -3.62
CA VAL A 36 13.82 12.63 -2.37
C VAL A 36 12.35 13.03 -2.28
N SER A 37 11.98 14.26 -2.66
CA SER A 37 10.57 14.69 -2.71
C SER A 37 9.73 13.82 -3.63
N HIS A 38 10.22 13.57 -4.84
CA HIS A 38 9.50 12.77 -5.82
C HIS A 38 9.33 11.32 -5.39
N LEU A 39 10.36 10.73 -4.76
CA LEU A 39 10.27 9.38 -4.21
C LEU A 39 9.33 9.28 -3.00
N HIS A 40 9.31 10.30 -2.13
CA HIS A 40 8.35 10.36 -1.03
C HIS A 40 6.91 10.44 -1.55
N ALA A 41 6.67 11.30 -2.55
CA ALA A 41 5.39 11.42 -3.23
C ALA A 41 4.97 10.10 -3.89
N ALA A 42 5.88 9.42 -4.58
CA ALA A 42 5.63 8.12 -5.18
C ALA A 42 5.23 7.08 -4.13
N ALA A 43 5.95 6.98 -3.02
CA ALA A 43 5.58 6.09 -1.92
C ALA A 43 4.20 6.44 -1.31
N LYS A 44 3.85 7.73 -1.21
CA LYS A 44 2.53 8.15 -0.73
C LYS A 44 1.42 7.74 -1.69
N VAL A 45 1.65 7.84 -3.00
CA VAL A 45 0.72 7.38 -4.04
C VAL A 45 0.45 5.87 -3.87
N GLU A 46 1.48 5.03 -3.75
CA GLU A 46 1.27 3.57 -3.56
C GLU A 46 0.56 3.24 -2.25
N MET A 47 0.82 4.01 -1.18
CA MET A 47 0.09 3.84 0.07
C MET A 47 -1.41 4.16 -0.07
N CYS A 48 -1.76 5.13 -0.90
CA CYS A 48 -3.15 5.55 -1.13
C CYS A 48 -3.95 4.53 -1.96
N THR A 49 -3.32 3.68 -2.78
CA THR A 49 -4.00 2.72 -3.67
C THR A 49 -4.36 1.40 -2.97
N ILE A 50 -3.58 0.98 -1.96
CA ILE A 50 -3.77 -0.29 -1.24
C ILE A 50 -5.17 -0.40 -0.59
N GLY A 51 -5.58 0.63 0.15
CA GLY A 51 -6.85 0.65 0.89
C GLY A 51 -8.09 0.46 0.00
N PRO A 52 -8.26 1.28 -1.06
CA PRO A 52 -9.36 1.13 -2.02
C PRO A 52 -9.46 -0.25 -2.66
N TYR A 53 -8.33 -0.85 -3.08
CA TYR A 53 -8.32 -2.18 -3.68
C TYR A 53 -8.72 -3.27 -2.68
N LEU A 54 -8.20 -3.22 -1.45
CA LEU A 54 -8.60 -4.15 -0.38
C LEU A 54 -10.07 -3.98 0.01
N TYR A 55 -10.56 -2.74 0.12
CA TYR A 55 -11.95 -2.48 0.48
C TYR A 55 -12.93 -3.05 -0.56
N ALA A 56 -12.64 -2.83 -1.85
CA ALA A 56 -13.39 -3.44 -2.94
C ALA A 56 -13.31 -4.98 -2.89
N ALA A 57 -12.14 -5.56 -2.60
CA ALA A 57 -11.98 -7.00 -2.46
C ALA A 57 -12.83 -7.56 -1.31
N TYR A 58 -12.85 -6.91 -0.14
CA TYR A 58 -13.65 -7.32 1.01
C TYR A 58 -15.16 -7.23 0.77
N SER A 59 -15.61 -6.41 -0.19
CA SER A 59 -17.02 -6.36 -0.57
C SER A 59 -17.49 -7.61 -1.34
N ILE A 60 -16.58 -8.43 -1.87
CA ILE A 60 -16.96 -9.64 -2.64
C ILE A 60 -17.43 -10.74 -1.69
N LYS A 61 -18.61 -11.28 -1.97
CA LYS A 61 -19.24 -12.35 -1.19
C LYS A 61 -18.57 -13.70 -1.47
N THR A 62 -17.77 -14.14 -0.51
CA THR A 62 -16.97 -15.38 -0.60
C THR A 62 -17.35 -16.42 0.45
N ARG A 63 -18.06 -16.03 1.52
CA ARG A 63 -18.43 -16.89 2.64
C ARG A 63 -19.95 -16.97 2.83
N GLY A 64 -20.45 -18.15 3.20
CA GLY A 64 -21.89 -18.47 3.20
C GLY A 64 -22.45 -18.82 1.81
N TYR A 65 -21.59 -18.74 0.79
CA TYR A 65 -21.85 -19.17 -0.58
C TYR A 65 -20.89 -20.32 -0.92
N SER A 66 -21.22 -21.09 -1.95
CA SER A 66 -20.40 -22.21 -2.44
C SER A 66 -18.91 -21.81 -2.57
N GLN A 67 -17.97 -22.75 -2.39
CA GLN A 67 -16.56 -22.57 -2.78
C GLN A 67 -16.38 -22.27 -4.29
N TRP A 68 -17.45 -22.50 -5.05
CA TRP A 68 -17.65 -22.08 -6.42
C TRP A 68 -18.35 -20.71 -6.52
N SER A 69 -18.22 -19.87 -5.48
CA SER A 69 -18.83 -18.53 -5.44
C SER A 69 -18.37 -17.78 -6.67
N PRO A 70 -19.30 -17.15 -7.38
CA PRO A 70 -19.00 -16.63 -8.70
C PRO A 70 -17.89 -15.56 -8.60
N GLY A 71 -17.79 -14.81 -7.49
CA GLY A 71 -16.82 -13.72 -7.29
C GLY A 71 -15.35 -14.05 -7.01
N ILE A 72 -14.97 -15.32 -6.94
CA ILE A 72 -13.61 -15.70 -6.51
C ILE A 72 -12.50 -15.23 -7.47
N GLY A 73 -12.79 -15.12 -8.77
CA GLY A 73 -11.86 -14.59 -9.78
C GLY A 73 -11.50 -13.14 -9.49
N ALA A 74 -12.50 -12.27 -9.48
CA ALA A 74 -12.35 -10.85 -9.14
C ALA A 74 -11.67 -10.62 -7.77
N LEU A 75 -11.99 -11.45 -6.75
CA LEU A 75 -11.32 -11.38 -5.45
C LEU A 75 -9.82 -11.62 -5.60
N ARG A 76 -9.42 -12.72 -6.25
CA ARG A 76 -8.00 -13.06 -6.44
C ARG A 76 -7.27 -11.97 -7.23
N THR A 77 -7.91 -11.40 -8.24
CA THR A 77 -7.34 -10.31 -9.02
C THR A 77 -7.12 -9.06 -8.17
N LEU A 78 -8.11 -8.62 -7.39
CA LEU A 78 -7.97 -7.44 -6.52
C LEU A 78 -6.93 -7.65 -5.41
N LEU A 79 -6.91 -8.83 -4.78
CA LEU A 79 -5.90 -9.15 -3.78
C LEU A 79 -4.48 -9.21 -4.40
N GLY A 80 -4.36 -9.75 -5.62
CA GLY A 80 -3.10 -9.76 -6.37
C GLY A 80 -2.58 -8.35 -6.63
N ILE A 81 -3.45 -7.46 -7.14
CA ILE A 81 -3.11 -6.04 -7.36
C ILE A 81 -2.73 -5.37 -6.04
N ALA A 82 -3.52 -5.54 -4.97
CA ALA A 82 -3.22 -4.92 -3.67
C ALA A 82 -1.85 -5.37 -3.10
N VAL A 83 -1.46 -6.62 -3.33
CA VAL A 83 -0.14 -7.14 -2.96
C VAL A 83 0.97 -6.54 -3.83
N GLU A 84 0.72 -6.35 -5.12
CA GLU A 84 1.66 -5.66 -6.02
C GLU A 84 1.84 -4.20 -5.60
N GLU A 85 0.80 -3.49 -5.17
CA GLU A 85 0.92 -2.14 -4.59
C GLU A 85 1.73 -2.12 -3.28
N MET A 86 1.59 -3.14 -2.43
CA MET A 86 2.46 -3.29 -1.25
C MET A 86 3.92 -3.53 -1.65
N LEU A 87 4.16 -4.27 -2.73
CA LEU A 87 5.49 -4.45 -3.31
C LEU A 87 6.01 -3.13 -3.88
N HIS A 88 5.20 -2.32 -4.55
CA HIS A 88 5.58 -1.02 -5.07
C HIS A 88 6.01 -0.07 -3.95
N LEU A 89 5.23 0.01 -2.88
CA LEU A 89 5.57 0.76 -1.67
C LEU A 89 6.91 0.28 -1.08
N CYS A 90 7.13 -1.04 -1.03
CA CYS A 90 8.39 -1.64 -0.60
C CYS A 90 9.57 -1.25 -1.51
N LEU A 91 9.40 -1.28 -2.83
CA LEU A 91 10.42 -0.94 -3.80
C LEU A 91 10.77 0.55 -3.73
N ALA A 92 9.78 1.44 -3.67
CA ALA A 92 9.97 2.87 -3.47
C ALA A 92 10.72 3.16 -2.16
N ARG A 93 10.36 2.48 -1.06
CA ARG A 93 11.07 2.61 0.22
C ARG A 93 12.51 2.08 0.15
N ASN A 94 12.75 0.96 -0.53
CA ASN A 94 14.10 0.44 -0.74
C ASN A 94 14.96 1.41 -1.57
N VAL A 95 14.39 2.08 -2.57
CA VAL A 95 15.11 3.12 -3.32
C VAL A 95 15.46 4.30 -2.40
N LEU A 96 14.51 4.82 -1.61
CA LEU A 96 14.77 5.88 -0.63
C LEU A 96 15.88 5.50 0.36
N VAL A 97 15.84 4.28 0.90
CA VAL A 97 16.89 3.76 1.79
C VAL A 97 18.21 3.64 1.02
N GLY A 98 18.20 3.09 -0.19
CA GLY A 98 19.39 2.86 -1.03
C GLY A 98 20.13 4.15 -1.40
N ILE A 99 19.42 5.25 -1.62
CA ILE A 99 20.01 6.58 -1.87
C ILE A 99 20.43 7.31 -0.59
N GLY A 100 20.26 6.72 0.60
CA GLY A 100 20.62 7.35 1.88
C GLY A 100 19.56 8.28 2.48
N ALA A 101 18.31 8.21 2.01
CA ALA A 101 17.16 9.00 2.47
C ALA A 101 16.13 8.16 3.26
N GLY A 102 16.54 7.04 3.84
CA GLY A 102 15.61 6.09 4.48
C GLY A 102 14.85 6.64 5.69
N ASP A 103 15.37 7.68 6.34
CA ASP A 103 14.77 8.41 7.45
C ASP A 103 13.77 9.49 7.02
N ARG A 104 13.70 9.78 5.71
CA ARG A 104 12.82 10.78 5.10
C ARG A 104 11.41 10.27 4.84
N ILE A 105 11.03 9.13 5.40
CA ILE A 105 9.68 8.57 5.27
C ILE A 105 9.41 7.69 6.48
N ARG A 106 8.19 7.75 7.01
CA ARG A 106 7.69 6.88 8.06
C ARG A 106 6.28 6.46 7.68
N PHE A 107 6.03 5.16 7.64
CA PHE A 107 4.71 4.64 7.28
C PHE A 107 3.69 4.89 8.39
N CYS A 108 4.12 4.79 9.65
CA CYS A 108 3.30 5.12 10.82
C CYS A 108 3.38 6.63 11.15
N ASP A 109 3.11 7.48 10.18
CA ASP A 109 2.96 8.93 10.34
C ASP A 109 1.54 9.33 9.94
N ALA A 110 0.86 10.13 10.77
CA ALA A 110 -0.52 10.54 10.52
C ALA A 110 -0.70 11.31 9.19
N ASN A 111 0.36 11.96 8.69
CA ASN A 111 0.34 12.62 7.38
C ASN A 111 0.64 11.66 6.22
N PHE A 112 1.29 10.52 6.49
CA PHE A 112 1.59 9.50 5.49
C PHE A 112 0.46 8.48 5.35
N VAL A 113 -0.25 8.14 6.42
CA VAL A 113 -1.45 7.32 6.36
C VAL A 113 -2.55 8.05 5.58
N PRO A 114 -3.21 7.41 4.59
CA PRO A 114 -4.26 8.07 3.81
C PRO A 114 -5.53 8.25 4.64
N THR A 115 -6.31 9.26 4.27
CA THR A 115 -7.69 9.46 4.71
C THR A 115 -8.60 9.31 3.50
N PHE A 116 -9.81 8.80 3.69
CA PHE A 116 -10.77 8.64 2.60
C PHE A 116 -12.11 9.29 2.98
N PRO A 117 -12.80 9.95 2.04
CA PRO A 117 -12.35 10.24 0.68
C PRO A 117 -11.22 11.29 0.66
N SER A 118 -10.35 11.21 -0.34
CA SER A 118 -9.29 12.19 -0.61
C SER A 118 -8.91 12.14 -2.09
N ASP A 119 -8.22 13.16 -2.60
CA ASP A 119 -7.66 13.09 -3.95
C ASP A 119 -6.33 12.32 -3.95
N LEU A 120 -6.04 11.60 -5.03
CA LEU A 120 -4.73 10.97 -5.23
C LEU A 120 -3.66 12.08 -5.26
N PRO A 121 -2.66 12.06 -4.37
CA PRO A 121 -1.68 13.12 -4.31
C PRO A 121 -0.89 13.28 -5.61
N HIS A 122 -0.60 14.52 -5.97
CA HIS A 122 0.25 14.88 -7.12
C HIS A 122 -0.26 14.38 -8.47
N ARG A 123 -1.59 14.23 -8.62
CA ARG A 123 -2.23 13.74 -9.84
C ARG A 123 -3.17 14.79 -10.44
N HIS A 124 -2.88 15.23 -11.68
CA HIS A 124 -3.74 16.13 -12.45
C HIS A 124 -4.29 15.47 -13.74
N PRO A 125 -5.59 15.61 -14.06
CA PRO A 125 -6.62 16.25 -13.24
C PRO A 125 -6.79 15.52 -11.89
N ALA A 126 -7.29 16.22 -10.88
CA ALA A 126 -7.53 15.63 -9.56
C ALA A 126 -8.32 14.33 -9.69
N LEU A 127 -7.85 13.27 -9.03
CA LEU A 127 -8.45 11.95 -9.07
C LEU A 127 -8.99 11.57 -7.69
N PRO A 128 -10.31 11.65 -7.47
CA PRO A 128 -10.91 11.31 -6.19
C PRO A 128 -10.76 9.81 -5.88
N LEU A 129 -10.24 9.53 -4.68
CA LEU A 129 -10.18 8.21 -4.07
C LEU A 129 -11.25 8.09 -2.99
N ALA A 130 -12.00 7.00 -3.05
CA ALA A 130 -12.97 6.62 -2.04
C ALA A 130 -12.90 5.13 -1.77
N LEU A 131 -13.22 4.74 -0.54
CA LEU A 131 -13.46 3.35 -0.21
C LEU A 131 -14.89 3.02 -0.60
N GLY A 132 -15.10 1.95 -1.37
CA GLY A 132 -16.45 1.57 -1.77
C GLY A 132 -16.53 0.11 -2.18
N PRO A 133 -17.75 -0.48 -2.16
CA PRO A 133 -17.94 -1.81 -2.70
C PRO A 133 -17.56 -1.87 -4.18
N LEU A 134 -17.07 -3.02 -4.62
CA LEU A 134 -16.71 -3.25 -6.01
C LEU A 134 -17.93 -2.97 -6.91
N SER A 135 -17.72 -2.18 -7.95
CA SER A 135 -18.74 -1.88 -8.95
C SER A 135 -18.07 -1.45 -10.24
N THR A 136 -18.79 -1.55 -11.35
CA THR A 136 -18.34 -1.03 -12.64
C THR A 136 -18.01 0.47 -12.56
N ASP A 137 -18.77 1.23 -11.78
CA ASP A 137 -18.55 2.67 -11.62
C ASP A 137 -17.21 2.95 -10.91
N LEU A 138 -16.96 2.28 -9.78
CA LEU A 138 -15.70 2.42 -9.03
C LEU A 138 -14.49 2.01 -9.89
N VAL A 139 -14.60 0.88 -10.61
CA VAL A 139 -13.53 0.41 -11.48
C VAL A 139 -13.25 1.41 -12.60
N ARG A 140 -14.28 1.97 -13.25
CA ARG A 140 -14.12 2.90 -14.37
C ARG A 140 -13.62 4.28 -13.95
N ARG A 141 -14.15 4.82 -12.86
CA ARG A 141 -13.89 6.22 -12.45
C ARG A 141 -12.65 6.37 -11.60
N THR A 142 -12.26 5.31 -10.89
CA THR A 142 -11.12 5.35 -9.97
C THR A 142 -10.03 4.39 -10.44
N PHE A 143 -10.27 3.08 -10.44
CA PHE A 143 -9.18 2.09 -10.61
C PHE A 143 -8.52 2.17 -11.99
N LEU A 144 -9.30 2.29 -13.07
CA LEU A 144 -8.73 2.46 -14.41
C LEU A 144 -8.02 3.80 -14.61
N GLU A 145 -8.41 4.85 -13.88
CA GLU A 145 -7.76 6.17 -13.99
C GLU A 145 -6.48 6.26 -13.14
N ILE A 146 -6.37 5.44 -12.09
CA ILE A 146 -5.11 5.20 -11.36
C ILE A 146 -4.10 4.52 -12.29
N GLU A 147 -4.49 3.40 -12.90
CA GLU A 147 -3.59 2.51 -13.65
C GLU A 147 -3.42 2.89 -15.14
N LYS A 148 -3.96 4.05 -15.54
CA LYS A 148 -4.05 4.42 -16.94
C LYS A 148 -2.67 4.57 -17.56
N PRO A 149 -2.35 3.86 -18.65
CA PRO A 149 -1.08 4.09 -19.34
C PRO A 149 -1.09 5.45 -20.03
N HIS A 150 0.02 6.17 -19.96
CA HIS A 150 0.21 7.40 -20.73
C HIS A 150 1.50 7.39 -21.56
N LYS A 151 1.39 7.81 -22.82
CA LYS A 151 2.54 8.13 -23.65
C LYS A 151 2.99 9.55 -23.31
N VAL A 152 3.98 9.66 -22.43
CA VAL A 152 4.66 10.94 -22.19
C VAL A 152 5.66 11.16 -23.34
N PRO A 153 5.63 12.29 -24.05
CA PRO A 153 6.71 12.67 -24.96
C PRO A 153 8.01 12.77 -24.16
N SER A 154 9.11 12.18 -24.62
CA SER A 154 10.39 12.38 -23.93
C SER A 154 10.81 13.85 -24.00
N SER A 155 11.65 14.30 -23.06
CA SER A 155 12.23 15.66 -23.13
C SER A 155 12.98 15.91 -24.45
N ASP A 156 13.48 14.85 -25.09
CA ASP A 156 14.20 14.89 -26.36
C ASP A 156 13.26 14.90 -27.58
N ASP A 157 11.97 14.56 -27.40
CA ASP A 157 10.93 14.62 -28.44
C ASP A 157 10.30 16.01 -28.57
N LEU A 158 10.71 16.96 -27.74
CA LEU A 158 10.29 18.35 -27.79
C LEU A 158 11.15 19.11 -28.83
N PRO A 159 10.54 19.87 -29.77
CA PRO A 159 11.31 20.68 -30.72
C PRO A 159 12.29 21.62 -30.01
N ALA A 160 13.55 21.64 -30.44
CA ALA A 160 14.55 22.56 -29.89
C ALA A 160 14.06 24.01 -29.95
N GLY A 161 13.90 24.65 -28.78
CA GLY A 161 13.42 26.02 -28.66
C GLY A 161 11.93 26.17 -28.34
N GLN A 162 11.16 25.09 -28.22
CA GLN A 162 9.95 25.08 -27.42
C GLN A 162 10.33 24.73 -25.98
N GLU A 163 10.50 25.74 -25.14
CA GLU A 163 10.13 25.54 -23.73
C GLU A 163 8.71 24.99 -23.75
N VAL A 164 8.48 23.85 -23.07
CA VAL A 164 7.12 23.46 -22.71
C VAL A 164 6.59 24.71 -22.01
N ALA A 165 5.69 25.46 -22.67
CA ALA A 165 5.12 26.66 -22.06
C ALA A 165 4.74 26.25 -20.63
N ASP A 166 5.37 26.89 -19.64
CA ASP A 166 5.45 26.46 -18.24
C ASP A 166 4.19 25.69 -17.82
N GLY A 167 4.26 24.36 -17.88
CA GLY A 167 3.18 23.42 -17.57
C GLY A 167 1.75 23.74 -18.02
N ILE A 168 0.83 22.92 -17.54
CA ILE A 168 -0.57 23.32 -17.49
C ILE A 168 -0.67 24.36 -16.38
N VAL A 169 -0.48 25.64 -16.72
CA VAL A 169 -0.75 26.75 -15.80
C VAL A 169 -2.20 26.63 -15.37
N HIS A 170 -2.47 26.26 -14.12
CA HIS A 170 -3.73 26.65 -13.50
C HIS A 170 -3.78 28.18 -13.55
N LYS A 171 -4.87 28.77 -14.07
CA LYS A 171 -5.08 30.22 -14.20
C LYS A 171 -4.93 30.99 -12.86
N ASP A 172 -4.83 30.24 -11.78
CA ASP A 172 -4.91 30.61 -10.38
C ASP A 172 -3.57 30.41 -9.63
N GLY A 173 -2.48 30.02 -10.32
CA GLY A 173 -1.13 29.98 -9.75
C GLY A 173 -0.85 28.79 -8.81
N GLY A 174 -1.59 27.69 -8.99
CA GLY A 174 -1.48 26.45 -8.20
C GLY A 174 -0.34 25.50 -8.60
N VAL A 175 -0.05 24.55 -7.71
CA VAL A 175 1.04 23.56 -7.77
C VAL A 175 0.88 22.59 -8.95
N TRP A 176 2.00 22.22 -9.55
CA TRP A 176 2.10 21.34 -10.72
C TRP A 176 1.99 19.86 -10.31
N GLU A 177 1.20 19.06 -11.03
CA GLU A 177 0.91 17.65 -10.73
C GLU A 177 1.12 16.74 -11.97
N TYR A 178 1.29 15.43 -11.75
CA TYR A 178 1.55 14.42 -12.79
C TYR A 178 0.27 13.93 -13.46
N ALA A 179 0.33 13.61 -14.76
CA ALA A 179 -0.82 13.05 -15.46
C ALA A 179 -1.06 11.58 -15.12
N THR A 180 0.01 10.81 -14.86
CA THR A 180 -0.07 9.42 -14.40
C THR A 180 1.05 9.03 -13.43
N ILE A 181 0.89 7.89 -12.76
CA ILE A 181 1.88 7.36 -11.81
C ILE A 181 3.18 6.98 -12.53
N GLY A 182 3.08 6.42 -13.74
CA GLY A 182 4.21 6.10 -14.59
C GLY A 182 5.00 7.33 -15.03
N GLU A 183 4.36 8.49 -15.21
CA GLU A 183 5.08 9.75 -15.47
C GLU A 183 5.93 10.16 -14.27
N LEU A 184 5.37 10.09 -13.06
CA LEU A 184 6.10 10.34 -11.82
C LEU A 184 7.34 9.44 -11.72
N TYR A 185 7.19 8.12 -11.93
CA TYR A 185 8.32 7.20 -11.85
C TYR A 185 9.35 7.39 -12.98
N ARG A 186 8.92 7.72 -14.20
CA ARG A 186 9.85 8.06 -15.29
C ARG A 186 10.67 9.32 -14.96
N ARG A 187 10.06 10.33 -14.34
CA ARG A 187 10.77 11.53 -13.87
C ARG A 187 11.79 11.20 -12.78
N VAL A 188 11.44 10.32 -11.83
CA VAL A 188 12.38 9.79 -10.83
C VAL A 188 13.54 9.05 -11.50
N ILE A 189 13.27 8.20 -12.49
CA ILE A 189 14.31 7.47 -13.25
C ILE A 189 15.30 8.43 -13.92
N GLU A 190 14.81 9.50 -14.56
CA GLU A 190 15.63 10.53 -15.19
C GLU A 190 16.47 11.29 -14.15
N GLY A 191 15.87 11.65 -13.01
CA GLY A 191 16.57 12.27 -11.89
C GLY A 191 17.70 11.41 -11.33
N ILE A 192 17.45 10.11 -11.11
CA ILE A 192 18.47 9.16 -10.66
C ILE A 192 19.62 9.09 -11.66
N LYS A 193 19.33 8.94 -12.96
CA LYS A 193 20.37 8.90 -14.02
C LYS A 193 21.21 10.18 -14.02
N HIS A 194 20.56 11.33 -13.86
CA HIS A 194 21.25 12.61 -13.89
C HIS A 194 22.19 12.81 -12.70
N LEU A 195 21.66 12.63 -11.49
CA LEU A 195 22.38 12.86 -10.25
C LEU A 195 23.47 11.81 -10.02
N ASP A 196 23.25 10.56 -10.43
CA ASP A 196 24.29 9.53 -10.39
C ASP A 196 25.46 9.87 -11.31
N GLY A 197 25.18 10.38 -12.51
CA GLY A 197 26.21 10.85 -13.45
C GLY A 197 27.05 12.01 -12.91
N LYS A 198 26.51 12.78 -11.95
CA LYS A 198 27.22 13.84 -11.21
C LYS A 198 27.93 13.32 -9.95
N GLY A 199 27.68 12.07 -9.53
CA GLY A 199 28.18 11.51 -8.27
C GLY A 199 27.49 12.05 -7.02
N GLU A 200 26.27 12.58 -7.16
CA GLU A 200 25.53 13.26 -6.07
C GLU A 200 24.62 12.31 -5.27
N ILE A 201 24.48 11.05 -5.69
CA ILE A 201 23.70 10.04 -4.97
C ILE A 201 24.60 9.26 -4.00
N PRO A 202 24.38 9.35 -2.68
CA PRO A 202 25.21 8.66 -1.70
C PRO A 202 24.73 7.21 -1.51
N TRP A 203 24.90 6.39 -2.54
CA TRP A 203 24.48 4.98 -2.52
C TRP A 203 24.99 4.23 -1.28
N ASN A 204 24.09 3.48 -0.65
CA ASN A 204 24.41 2.61 0.48
C ASN A 204 25.08 3.31 1.67
N LYS A 205 24.81 4.62 1.87
CA LYS A 205 25.27 5.38 3.03
C LYS A 205 24.88 4.68 4.34
N ASP A 206 25.78 4.70 5.32
CA ASP A 206 25.55 4.18 6.68
C ASP A 206 25.06 2.71 6.75
N GLY A 207 25.44 1.88 5.76
CA GLY A 207 25.05 0.46 5.73
C GLY A 207 23.59 0.23 5.32
N ALA A 208 22.98 1.18 4.61
CA ALA A 208 21.57 1.14 4.19
C ALA A 208 21.13 -0.17 3.52
N ARG A 209 22.02 -0.90 2.85
CA ARG A 209 21.78 -2.24 2.29
C ARG A 209 21.18 -3.20 3.32
N GLY A 210 21.68 -3.18 4.56
CA GLY A 210 21.19 -4.03 5.64
C GLY A 210 19.79 -3.63 6.11
N CYS A 211 19.39 -2.38 5.92
CA CYS A 211 18.10 -1.87 6.38
C CYS A 211 16.95 -2.14 5.38
N GLN A 212 17.27 -2.39 4.11
CA GLN A 212 16.28 -2.62 3.05
C GLN A 212 15.55 -3.95 3.19
N TYR A 213 14.29 -3.99 2.77
CA TYR A 213 13.47 -5.19 2.80
C TYR A 213 13.76 -6.08 1.60
N ASN A 214 13.98 -7.38 1.80
CA ASN A 214 14.40 -8.29 0.73
C ASN A 214 13.60 -9.59 0.62
N ARG A 215 12.64 -9.83 1.52
CA ARG A 215 11.90 -11.09 1.55
C ARG A 215 10.63 -11.00 0.73
N GLY A 216 10.54 -11.75 -0.37
CA GLY A 216 9.30 -11.87 -1.13
C GLY A 216 8.37 -12.87 -0.48
N PHE A 217 7.46 -12.42 0.38
CA PHE A 217 6.53 -13.31 1.09
C PHE A 217 5.08 -13.19 0.63
N TRP A 218 4.76 -12.83 -0.63
CA TRP A 218 3.35 -12.57 -0.98
C TRP A 218 2.94 -12.87 -2.44
N ASN A 219 3.77 -13.52 -3.25
CA ASN A 219 3.54 -13.55 -4.70
C ASN A 219 2.72 -14.75 -5.23
N GLU A 220 1.79 -15.32 -4.43
CA GLU A 220 0.94 -16.42 -4.94
C GLU A 220 0.00 -15.93 -6.06
N TYR A 221 -0.41 -14.65 -6.02
CA TYR A 221 -1.38 -14.04 -6.95
C TYR A 221 -0.83 -12.85 -7.76
N GLY A 222 0.47 -12.54 -7.64
CA GLY A 222 1.13 -11.44 -8.35
C GLY A 222 2.58 -11.75 -8.66
N GLY A 223 3.20 -11.00 -9.58
CA GLY A 223 4.60 -11.19 -9.97
C GLY A 223 5.60 -10.37 -9.14
N GLY A 224 6.87 -10.43 -9.51
CA GLY A 224 7.90 -9.59 -8.89
C GLY A 224 8.43 -10.07 -7.53
N LYS A 225 9.42 -9.32 -7.03
CA LYS A 225 10.04 -9.52 -5.70
C LYS A 225 10.74 -8.24 -5.25
N PRO A 226 10.93 -8.04 -3.94
CA PRO A 226 11.73 -6.93 -3.45
C PRO A 226 13.13 -6.91 -4.06
N VAL A 227 13.63 -5.72 -4.36
CA VAL A 227 14.96 -5.48 -4.91
C VAL A 227 15.79 -4.72 -3.89
N ILE A 228 16.98 -5.23 -3.59
CA ILE A 228 17.99 -4.50 -2.82
C ILE A 228 18.67 -3.50 -3.75
N VAL A 229 18.56 -2.22 -3.43
CA VAL A 229 19.05 -1.08 -4.19
C VAL A 229 20.38 -0.62 -3.59
N THR A 230 21.47 -0.80 -4.33
CA THR A 230 22.82 -0.38 -3.92
C THR A 230 23.56 0.45 -4.95
N ASP A 231 22.95 0.66 -6.12
CA ASP A 231 23.50 1.41 -7.24
C ASP A 231 22.38 1.85 -8.18
N GLN A 232 22.71 2.66 -9.18
CA GLN A 232 21.79 3.10 -10.22
C GLN A 232 21.09 1.91 -10.90
N LYS A 233 21.82 0.84 -11.22
CA LYS A 233 21.28 -0.31 -11.95
C LYS A 233 20.14 -0.97 -11.19
N THR A 234 20.36 -1.26 -9.90
CA THR A 234 19.38 -1.90 -9.02
C THR A 234 18.22 -0.96 -8.69
N ALA A 235 18.46 0.36 -8.61
CA ALA A 235 17.39 1.34 -8.46
C ALA A 235 16.46 1.35 -9.69
N LEU A 236 17.02 1.43 -10.90
CA LEU A 236 16.23 1.38 -12.14
C LEU A 236 15.47 0.06 -12.29
N GLN A 237 16.08 -1.06 -11.88
CA GLN A 237 15.40 -2.35 -11.82
C GLN A 237 14.18 -2.31 -10.88
N ALA A 238 14.29 -1.69 -9.70
CA ALA A 238 13.16 -1.58 -8.77
C ALA A 238 12.03 -0.73 -9.36
N LEU A 239 12.36 0.44 -9.93
CA LEU A 239 11.36 1.36 -10.48
C LEU A 239 10.68 0.82 -11.74
N ASN A 240 11.40 0.09 -12.59
CA ASN A 240 10.81 -0.53 -13.78
C ASN A 240 9.80 -1.64 -13.42
N ILE A 241 10.01 -2.38 -12.32
CA ILE A 241 9.00 -3.35 -11.85
C ILE A 241 7.67 -2.65 -11.58
N ILE A 242 7.71 -1.50 -10.90
CA ILE A 242 6.53 -0.70 -10.56
C ILE A 242 5.80 -0.25 -11.82
N ILE A 243 6.54 0.35 -12.77
CA ILE A 243 5.97 0.83 -14.04
C ILE A 243 5.37 -0.33 -14.86
N ASP A 244 6.09 -1.44 -14.96
CA ASP A 244 5.66 -2.60 -15.74
C ASP A 244 4.38 -3.22 -15.18
N GLN A 245 4.28 -3.39 -13.86
CA GLN A 245 3.12 -4.04 -13.23
C GLN A 245 1.87 -3.15 -13.24
N GLY A 246 2.01 -1.85 -12.97
CA GLY A 246 0.90 -0.89 -13.01
C GLY A 246 0.37 -0.61 -14.42
N GLU A 247 1.03 0.31 -15.13
CA GLU A 247 0.59 0.82 -16.44
C GLU A 247 1.06 -0.06 -17.63
N GLY A 248 2.18 -0.76 -17.47
CA GLY A 248 2.87 -1.50 -18.53
C GLY A 248 3.88 -0.65 -19.32
N ALA A 249 4.96 -1.30 -19.79
CA ALA A 249 5.99 -0.65 -20.61
C ALA A 249 5.51 -0.23 -22.01
N ASP A 250 4.55 -0.96 -22.57
CA ASP A 250 3.99 -0.72 -23.90
C ASP A 250 2.46 -0.70 -23.79
N PRO A 251 1.80 0.47 -23.93
CA PRO A 251 0.34 0.57 -23.84
C PRO A 251 -0.41 -0.29 -24.87
N SER A 252 0.28 -0.79 -25.91
CA SER A 252 -0.29 -1.72 -26.89
C SER A 252 -0.23 -3.19 -26.46
N LYS A 253 0.45 -3.49 -25.35
CA LYS A 253 0.59 -4.83 -24.77
C LYS A 253 -0.12 -4.87 -23.41
N GLY A 254 -1.09 -5.77 -23.27
CA GLY A 254 -1.80 -5.98 -22.01
C GLY A 254 -1.03 -6.83 -20.99
N THR A 255 0.16 -7.32 -21.33
CA THR A 255 0.96 -8.22 -20.50
C THR A 255 2.39 -7.75 -20.34
N VAL A 256 2.98 -8.09 -19.19
CA VAL A 256 4.38 -7.87 -18.84
C VAL A 256 5.02 -9.14 -18.30
N PRO A 257 6.36 -9.28 -18.34
CA PRO A 257 7.03 -10.45 -17.77
C PRO A 257 6.82 -10.53 -16.26
N LYS A 258 6.45 -11.71 -15.72
CA LYS A 258 6.33 -11.94 -14.26
C LYS A 258 7.61 -11.64 -13.48
N ASN A 259 8.75 -11.72 -14.16
CA ASN A 259 10.03 -11.29 -13.66
C ASN A 259 10.72 -10.43 -14.72
N PRO A 260 10.62 -9.10 -14.63
CA PRO A 260 11.24 -8.19 -15.60
C PRO A 260 12.76 -8.36 -15.73
N ASN A 261 13.41 -8.87 -14.67
CA ASN A 261 14.86 -9.07 -14.63
C ASN A 261 15.33 -10.39 -15.27
N ASN A 262 14.41 -11.34 -15.45
CA ASN A 262 14.67 -12.59 -16.13
C ASN A 262 13.42 -13.00 -16.91
N PRO A 263 13.08 -12.23 -17.97
CA PRO A 263 11.87 -12.47 -18.73
C PRO A 263 11.97 -13.83 -19.42
N ARG A 264 10.92 -14.63 -19.25
CA ARG A 264 10.81 -15.95 -19.87
C ARG A 264 9.53 -16.00 -20.70
N PRO A 265 9.60 -16.35 -21.99
CA PRO A 265 8.40 -16.53 -22.81
C PRO A 265 7.40 -17.47 -22.13
N GLY A 266 6.12 -17.11 -22.12
CA GLY A 266 5.06 -17.88 -21.47
C GLY A 266 4.95 -17.69 -19.95
N LEU A 267 5.83 -16.90 -19.33
CA LEU A 267 5.72 -16.46 -17.93
C LEU A 267 5.46 -14.95 -17.86
N GLU A 268 4.30 -14.57 -18.35
CA GLU A 268 3.79 -13.21 -18.36
C GLU A 268 2.60 -13.07 -17.41
N GLU A 269 2.31 -11.84 -17.02
CA GLU A 269 1.13 -11.45 -16.26
C GLU A 269 0.47 -10.24 -16.90
N TYR A 270 -0.83 -10.07 -16.65
CA TYR A 270 -1.53 -8.86 -17.07
C TYR A 270 -1.14 -7.69 -16.18
N THR A 271 -1.01 -6.50 -16.77
CA THR A 271 -0.86 -5.24 -16.02
C THR A 271 -2.10 -4.96 -15.17
N HIS A 272 -2.00 -4.09 -14.16
CA HIS A 272 -3.17 -3.70 -13.35
C HIS A 272 -4.29 -3.14 -14.22
N PHE A 273 -3.95 -2.26 -15.18
CA PHE A 273 -4.89 -1.71 -16.13
C PHE A 273 -5.65 -2.78 -16.93
N GLU A 274 -4.95 -3.79 -17.46
CA GLU A 274 -5.60 -4.86 -18.21
C GLU A 274 -6.39 -5.79 -17.28
N ARG A 275 -5.92 -6.07 -16.06
CA ARG A 275 -6.68 -6.84 -15.07
C ARG A 275 -8.04 -6.18 -14.76
N PHE A 276 -8.08 -4.87 -14.56
CA PHE A 276 -9.34 -4.14 -14.36
C PHE A 276 -10.23 -4.15 -15.61
N ASN A 277 -9.66 -3.95 -16.80
CA ASN A 277 -10.43 -4.08 -18.05
C ASN A 277 -11.01 -5.48 -18.24
N ARG A 278 -10.28 -6.53 -17.86
CA ARG A 278 -10.75 -7.92 -17.89
C ARG A 278 -11.90 -8.16 -16.91
N MET A 279 -11.92 -7.50 -15.75
CA MET A 279 -13.10 -7.51 -14.87
C MET A 279 -14.31 -6.87 -15.55
N LEU A 280 -14.13 -5.71 -16.21
CA LEU A 280 -15.20 -5.00 -16.92
C LEU A 280 -15.71 -5.75 -18.15
N ARG A 281 -14.87 -6.57 -18.78
CA ARG A 281 -15.22 -7.46 -19.89
C ARG A 281 -15.81 -8.80 -19.42
N HIS A 282 -16.00 -8.97 -18.11
CA HIS A 282 -16.49 -10.20 -17.48
C HIS A 282 -15.60 -11.43 -17.73
N ILE A 283 -14.31 -11.21 -18.04
CA ILE A 283 -13.32 -12.28 -18.28
C ILE A 283 -12.81 -12.84 -16.96
N GLU A 284 -12.52 -11.98 -15.98
CA GLU A 284 -12.30 -12.38 -14.58
C GLU A 284 -13.64 -12.66 -13.86
N GLY A 285 -14.65 -12.98 -14.68
CA GLY A 285 -16.06 -12.87 -14.41
C GLY A 285 -16.44 -13.51 -13.09
N ILE A 286 -17.33 -12.79 -12.41
CA ILE A 286 -18.01 -13.30 -11.25
C ILE A 286 -19.04 -14.33 -11.75
N GLY A 287 -18.62 -15.57 -12.08
CA GLY A 287 -19.43 -16.75 -12.43
C GLY A 287 -20.63 -16.59 -13.39
N ILE A 288 -20.51 -17.25 -14.55
CA ILE A 288 -21.65 -17.62 -15.40
C ILE A 288 -22.29 -18.88 -14.78
N VAL A 289 -23.56 -18.80 -14.38
CA VAL A 289 -24.23 -19.92 -13.68
C VAL A 289 -24.62 -21.06 -14.64
N ASP A 290 -24.84 -20.78 -15.94
CA ASP A 290 -25.26 -21.81 -16.91
C ASP A 290 -24.89 -21.58 -18.40
N GLY A 291 -24.17 -20.52 -18.74
CA GLY A 291 -23.75 -20.20 -20.12
C GLY A 291 -24.66 -19.19 -20.83
N THR A 292 -25.79 -18.83 -20.22
CA THR A 292 -26.76 -17.89 -20.80
C THR A 292 -26.52 -16.46 -20.32
N ARG A 293 -26.81 -15.48 -21.19
CA ARG A 293 -26.62 -14.06 -20.88
C ARG A 293 -27.58 -13.59 -19.78
N GLU A 294 -28.71 -14.27 -19.59
CA GLU A 294 -29.68 -13.98 -18.54
C GLU A 294 -29.23 -14.43 -17.13
N ALA A 295 -28.25 -15.35 -17.03
CA ALA A 295 -27.70 -15.85 -15.76
C ALA A 295 -26.27 -15.36 -15.47
N GLU A 296 -25.80 -14.34 -16.20
CA GLU A 296 -24.49 -13.74 -16.01
C GLU A 296 -24.47 -12.92 -14.72
N VAL A 297 -23.72 -13.39 -13.73
CA VAL A 297 -23.40 -12.61 -12.53
C VAL A 297 -22.16 -11.77 -12.86
N ASN A 298 -22.17 -10.50 -12.49
CA ASN A 298 -21.04 -9.61 -12.71
C ASN A 298 -20.72 -8.81 -11.44
N ILE A 299 -19.74 -7.91 -11.53
CA ILE A 299 -19.28 -7.10 -10.41
C ILE A 299 -20.34 -6.09 -9.89
N ASP A 300 -21.44 -5.89 -10.61
CA ASP A 300 -22.59 -5.08 -10.17
C ASP A 300 -23.74 -5.95 -9.62
N SER A 301 -23.53 -7.26 -9.47
CA SER A 301 -24.56 -8.15 -8.95
C SER A 301 -24.56 -8.19 -7.42
N ALA A 302 -25.74 -7.99 -6.82
CA ALA A 302 -25.95 -8.17 -5.38
C ALA A 302 -25.75 -9.63 -4.92
N LEU A 303 -25.76 -10.61 -5.84
CA LEU A 303 -25.41 -12.00 -5.53
C LEU A 303 -23.92 -12.17 -5.24
N ALA A 304 -23.10 -11.28 -5.78
CA ALA A 304 -21.66 -11.38 -5.79
C ALA A 304 -20.95 -10.37 -4.90
N VAL A 305 -21.54 -9.18 -4.77
CA VAL A 305 -20.95 -8.06 -4.06
C VAL A 305 -21.91 -7.57 -2.99
N GLU A 306 -21.36 -7.21 -1.85
CA GLU A 306 -22.07 -6.57 -0.75
C GLU A 306 -22.25 -5.08 -1.03
N GLN A 307 -23.28 -4.77 -1.81
CA GLN A 307 -23.61 -3.40 -2.24
C GLN A 307 -24.08 -2.50 -1.11
N THR A 308 -24.43 -3.05 0.06
CA THR A 308 -24.84 -2.23 1.22
C THR A 308 -23.66 -1.75 2.06
N LEU A 309 -22.42 -2.05 1.64
CA LEU A 309 -21.23 -1.62 2.35
C LEU A 309 -21.09 -0.09 2.28
N ALA A 310 -20.85 0.55 3.43
CA ALA A 310 -20.67 2.01 3.51
C ALA A 310 -19.56 2.49 2.56
N THR A 311 -19.73 3.70 2.01
CA THR A 311 -18.68 4.38 1.22
C THR A 311 -17.87 5.28 2.14
N SER A 312 -16.54 5.15 2.09
CA SER A 312 -15.57 5.90 2.91
C SER A 312 -16.01 6.07 4.37
N PRO A 313 -16.25 4.97 5.12
CA PRO A 313 -16.68 5.08 6.50
C PRO A 313 -15.60 5.73 7.37
N HIS A 314 -16.00 6.53 8.36
CA HIS A 314 -15.11 7.01 9.42
C HIS A 314 -15.48 6.41 10.77
N LEU A 315 -14.49 6.17 11.63
CA LEU A 315 -14.74 5.63 12.98
C LEU A 315 -15.74 6.48 13.78
N ARG A 316 -15.65 7.81 13.65
CA ARG A 316 -16.53 8.77 14.35
C ARG A 316 -18.01 8.62 13.99
N ASP A 317 -18.33 8.12 12.80
CA ASP A 317 -19.72 8.01 12.32
C ASP A 317 -20.50 6.89 13.04
N TYR A 318 -19.78 6.00 13.72
CA TYR A 318 -20.35 4.83 14.39
C TYR A 318 -20.29 4.93 15.92
N GLN A 319 -20.00 6.12 16.46
CA GLN A 319 -20.00 6.34 17.91
C GLN A 319 -21.33 5.90 18.55
N GLY A 320 -21.23 5.19 19.68
CA GLY A 320 -22.40 4.66 20.41
C GLY A 320 -22.98 3.35 19.85
N LEU A 321 -22.50 2.87 18.70
CA LEU A 321 -22.88 1.56 18.18
C LEU A 321 -21.84 0.49 18.60
N PRO A 322 -22.25 -0.77 18.84
CA PRO A 322 -21.31 -1.85 19.12
C PRO A 322 -20.17 -1.97 18.10
N ILE A 323 -20.46 -1.77 16.81
CA ILE A 323 -19.50 -1.86 15.70
C ILE A 323 -18.33 -0.87 15.81
N TYR A 324 -18.46 0.19 16.61
CA TYR A 324 -17.38 1.13 16.89
C TYR A 324 -16.09 0.43 17.36
N ARG A 325 -16.23 -0.59 18.21
CA ARG A 325 -15.09 -1.26 18.84
C ARG A 325 -14.24 -2.07 17.85
N PRO A 326 -14.80 -2.96 17.00
CA PRO A 326 -14.02 -3.60 15.96
C PRO A 326 -13.47 -2.62 14.91
N LEU A 327 -14.15 -1.50 14.62
CA LEU A 327 -13.59 -0.45 13.75
C LEU A 327 -12.32 0.18 14.37
N ALA A 328 -12.39 0.54 15.65
CA ALA A 328 -11.24 1.08 16.39
C ALA A 328 -10.10 0.05 16.48
N LEU A 329 -10.41 -1.22 16.75
CA LEU A 329 -9.45 -2.32 16.76
C LEU A 329 -8.76 -2.49 15.39
N PHE A 330 -9.51 -2.40 14.29
CA PHE A 330 -8.94 -2.47 12.94
C PHE A 330 -7.94 -1.33 12.70
N ASN A 331 -8.34 -0.08 12.96
CA ASN A 331 -7.47 1.09 12.78
C ASN A 331 -6.21 1.02 13.65
N ALA A 332 -6.35 0.56 14.90
CA ALA A 332 -5.24 0.33 15.79
C ALA A 332 -4.29 -0.76 15.26
N ALA A 333 -4.83 -1.92 14.85
CA ALA A 333 -4.02 -3.02 14.30
C ALA A 333 -3.32 -2.62 13.00
N PHE A 334 -3.97 -1.80 12.17
CA PHE A 334 -3.41 -1.28 10.93
C PHE A 334 -2.23 -0.36 11.23
N THR A 335 -2.41 0.58 12.16
CA THR A 335 -1.35 1.50 12.60
C THR A 335 -0.19 0.74 13.28
N TYR A 336 -0.49 -0.28 14.09
CA TYR A 336 0.51 -1.18 14.68
C TYR A 336 1.36 -1.86 13.60
N MET A 337 0.72 -2.37 12.55
CA MET A 337 1.39 -3.03 11.42
C MET A 337 2.32 -2.06 10.67
N LEU A 338 1.89 -0.81 10.42
CA LEU A 338 2.75 0.22 9.82
C LEU A 338 3.94 0.59 10.72
N ARG A 339 3.72 0.67 12.04
CA ARG A 339 4.78 0.91 13.03
C ARG A 339 5.80 -0.21 13.03
N LEU A 340 5.35 -1.46 12.91
CA LEU A 340 6.21 -2.62 12.81
C LEU A 340 7.06 -2.58 11.54
N LEU A 341 6.49 -2.19 10.39
CA LEU A 341 7.24 -2.00 9.15
C LEU A 341 8.33 -0.93 9.30
N ASP A 342 8.04 0.22 9.89
CA ASP A 342 9.06 1.25 10.16
C ASP A 342 10.20 0.70 11.02
N GLN A 343 9.89 -0.14 12.02
CA GLN A 343 10.91 -0.79 12.85
C GLN A 343 11.71 -1.86 12.11
N VAL A 344 11.10 -2.60 11.17
CA VAL A 344 11.82 -3.54 10.30
C VAL A 344 12.86 -2.79 9.46
N TYR A 345 12.49 -1.63 8.89
CA TYR A 345 13.44 -0.79 8.14
C TYR A 345 14.49 -0.12 9.04
N ALA A 346 14.17 0.17 10.30
CA ALA A 346 15.13 0.70 11.26
C ALA A 346 16.09 -0.36 11.84
N THR A 347 15.81 -1.64 11.65
CA THR A 347 16.61 -2.75 12.18
C THR A 347 17.42 -3.37 11.04
N PRO A 348 18.75 -3.16 10.95
CA PRO A 348 19.56 -3.77 9.91
C PRO A 348 19.55 -5.30 10.02
N VAL A 349 19.58 -5.99 8.89
CA VAL A 349 20.03 -7.39 8.82
C VAL A 349 21.50 -7.37 9.23
N ALA A 350 21.83 -7.78 10.45
CA ALA A 350 23.23 -7.84 10.89
C ALA A 350 24.07 -8.61 9.85
N ASP A 351 25.25 -8.08 9.54
CA ASP A 351 26.11 -8.49 8.43
C ASP A 351 26.13 -10.03 8.25
N ALA A 352 25.82 -10.47 7.03
CA ALA A 352 25.40 -11.83 6.68
C ALA A 352 26.47 -12.92 6.93
N ARG A 353 26.77 -13.22 8.20
CA ARG A 353 27.62 -14.34 8.63
C ARG A 353 26.98 -15.26 9.66
N TRP A 354 25.79 -14.95 10.16
CA TRP A 354 25.08 -15.86 11.05
C TRP A 354 23.60 -15.91 10.71
N VAL A 355 23.15 -17.11 10.35
CA VAL A 355 21.77 -17.54 10.08
C VAL A 355 20.82 -17.34 11.29
N ASN A 356 21.24 -16.61 12.32
CA ASN A 356 20.60 -16.52 13.63
C ASN A 356 20.50 -15.06 14.13
N ASP A 357 20.03 -14.12 13.30
CA ASP A 357 19.48 -12.85 13.81
C ASP A 357 17.96 -13.01 13.99
N PRO A 358 17.49 -13.37 15.21
CA PRO A 358 16.08 -13.64 15.43
C PRO A 358 15.23 -12.36 15.39
N LYS A 359 15.79 -11.17 15.62
CA LYS A 359 14.94 -10.00 15.91
C LYS A 359 14.22 -9.51 14.66
N ARG A 360 14.95 -9.16 13.60
CA ARG A 360 14.33 -8.68 12.36
C ARG A 360 13.44 -9.74 11.72
N TYR A 361 13.94 -10.98 11.63
CA TYR A 361 13.14 -12.08 11.07
C TYR A 361 11.85 -12.30 11.86
N HIS A 362 11.92 -12.26 13.18
CA HIS A 362 10.73 -12.38 14.03
C HIS A 362 9.75 -11.23 13.78
N MET A 363 10.21 -9.98 13.66
CA MET A 363 9.36 -8.83 13.32
C MET A 363 8.68 -9.00 11.95
N GLU A 364 9.39 -9.51 10.96
CA GLU A 364 8.82 -9.86 9.65
C GLU A 364 7.73 -10.93 9.77
N ARG A 365 7.88 -11.92 10.66
CA ARG A 365 6.84 -12.94 10.93
C ARG A 365 5.64 -12.37 11.69
N VAL A 366 5.89 -11.49 12.65
CA VAL A 366 4.83 -10.80 13.42
C VAL A 366 4.01 -9.92 12.48
N PHE A 367 4.64 -9.23 11.52
CA PHE A 367 3.96 -8.44 10.50
C PHE A 367 2.95 -9.27 9.70
N ILE A 368 3.37 -10.46 9.23
CA ILE A 368 2.49 -11.41 8.53
C ILE A 368 1.35 -11.86 9.44
N ALA A 369 1.66 -12.18 10.70
CA ALA A 369 0.67 -12.64 11.68
C ALA A 369 -0.39 -11.56 11.99
N VAL A 370 0.00 -10.28 12.09
CA VAL A 370 -0.96 -9.18 12.26
C VAL A 370 -1.86 -9.04 11.02
N MET A 371 -1.29 -9.11 9.81
CA MET A 371 -2.09 -9.02 8.58
C MET A 371 -3.12 -10.15 8.47
N GLN A 372 -2.70 -11.40 8.66
CA GLN A 372 -3.54 -12.58 8.42
C GLN A 372 -4.40 -12.97 9.64
N GLY A 373 -3.89 -12.78 10.85
CA GLY A 373 -4.52 -13.21 12.10
C GLY A 373 -5.32 -12.12 12.81
N VAL A 374 -5.10 -10.84 12.49
CA VAL A 374 -5.80 -9.71 13.14
C VAL A 374 -6.56 -8.88 12.12
N LEU A 375 -5.88 -8.28 11.15
CA LEU A 375 -6.51 -7.36 10.19
C LEU A 375 -7.56 -8.05 9.33
N TYR A 376 -7.23 -9.17 8.71
CA TYR A 376 -8.17 -9.88 7.84
C TYR A 376 -9.43 -10.37 8.59
N PRO A 377 -9.34 -11.08 9.73
CA PRO A 377 -10.54 -11.51 10.46
C PRO A 377 -11.38 -10.36 11.01
N VAL A 378 -10.76 -9.25 11.44
CA VAL A 378 -11.51 -8.06 11.88
C VAL A 378 -12.20 -7.38 10.68
N ALA A 379 -11.52 -7.23 9.54
CA ALA A 379 -12.15 -6.72 8.31
C ALA A 379 -13.33 -7.59 7.88
N GLU A 380 -13.17 -8.91 7.94
CA GLU A 380 -14.24 -9.86 7.63
C GLU A 380 -15.44 -9.73 8.60
N LEU A 381 -15.17 -9.56 9.89
CA LEU A 381 -16.20 -9.30 10.89
C LEU A 381 -16.98 -8.01 10.55
N LEU A 382 -16.26 -6.94 10.20
CA LEU A 382 -16.89 -5.66 9.85
C LEU A 382 -17.82 -5.82 8.65
N VAL A 383 -17.32 -6.37 7.54
CA VAL A 383 -18.10 -6.50 6.30
C VAL A 383 -19.24 -7.51 6.38
N SER A 384 -19.25 -8.40 7.38
CA SER A 384 -20.32 -9.38 7.60
C SER A 384 -21.37 -8.91 8.61
N THR A 385 -21.05 -7.93 9.46
CA THR A 385 -21.94 -7.48 10.54
C THR A 385 -23.04 -6.55 10.02
N PRO A 386 -24.33 -6.91 10.14
CA PRO A 386 -25.43 -6.01 9.81
C PRO A 386 -25.56 -4.89 10.84
N LEU A 387 -25.83 -3.68 10.35
CA LEU A 387 -26.05 -2.49 11.15
C LEU A 387 -27.54 -2.16 11.25
N PRO A 388 -27.99 -1.52 12.35
CA PRO A 388 -29.39 -1.13 12.53
C PRO A 388 -29.84 0.04 11.64
N MET A 389 -28.93 0.71 10.90
CA MET A 389 -29.20 1.86 10.04
C MET A 389 -29.24 1.49 8.55
N LYS A 390 -29.91 2.31 7.72
CA LYS A 390 -30.04 2.12 6.27
C LYS A 390 -28.66 2.22 5.58
N HIS A 391 -28.31 1.25 4.70
CA HIS A 391 -26.96 0.94 4.17
C HIS A 391 -26.09 0.13 5.15
N ALA A 392 -26.56 -1.08 5.44
CA ALA A 392 -26.43 -1.70 6.74
C ALA A 392 -25.15 -2.53 6.97
N ARG A 393 -24.00 -2.22 6.35
CA ARG A 393 -22.71 -2.84 6.71
C ARG A 393 -21.57 -1.84 6.57
N VAL A 394 -20.47 -2.07 7.27
CA VAL A 394 -19.30 -1.18 7.25
C VAL A 394 -18.05 -1.99 6.99
N GLY A 395 -17.12 -1.46 6.20
CA GLY A 395 -15.81 -2.07 5.98
C GLY A 395 -14.72 -1.40 6.82
N PRO A 396 -13.48 -1.90 6.73
CA PRO A 396 -12.34 -1.26 7.38
C PRO A 396 -12.09 0.16 6.82
N PRO A 397 -11.94 1.19 7.67
CA PRO A 397 -11.79 2.56 7.19
C PRO A 397 -10.32 2.95 6.94
N PHE A 398 -9.36 2.14 7.41
CA PHE A 398 -7.91 2.36 7.26
C PHE A 398 -7.39 3.69 7.82
N GLU A 399 -8.03 4.19 8.88
CA GLU A 399 -7.62 5.47 9.49
C GLU A 399 -6.42 5.26 10.42
N PHE A 400 -5.61 6.31 10.54
CA PHE A 400 -4.56 6.37 11.57
C PHE A 400 -5.19 6.33 12.97
N TYR A 401 -4.66 5.46 13.82
CA TYR A 401 -5.04 5.36 15.23
C TYR A 401 -3.92 5.90 16.12
N ALA A 402 -4.21 6.94 16.88
CA ALA A 402 -3.28 7.48 17.86
C ALA A 402 -3.28 6.61 19.13
N PHE A 403 -2.23 5.82 19.33
CA PHE A 403 -2.03 5.08 20.56
C PHE A 403 -1.79 6.03 21.74
N SER A 404 -2.25 5.63 22.92
CA SER A 404 -2.01 6.39 24.15
C SER A 404 -0.54 6.32 24.53
N THR A 405 0.08 7.46 24.79
CA THR A 405 1.46 7.52 25.31
C THR A 405 1.51 7.45 26.84
N ASP A 406 0.37 7.24 27.50
CA ASP A 406 0.33 7.09 28.96
C ASP A 406 0.92 5.73 29.36
N PRO A 407 1.98 5.68 30.19
CA PRO A 407 2.60 4.42 30.60
C PRO A 407 1.63 3.44 31.31
N ARG A 408 0.52 3.94 31.85
CA ARG A 408 -0.52 3.13 32.51
C ARG A 408 -1.33 2.28 31.52
N ASP A 409 -1.38 2.69 30.25
CA ASP A 409 -2.10 1.98 29.20
C ASP A 409 -1.27 0.87 28.55
N GLY A 410 -0.03 0.69 29.00
CA GLY A 410 0.89 -0.33 28.49
C GLY A 410 1.44 0.00 27.10
N ASP A 411 1.99 -1.00 26.44
CA ASP A 411 2.50 -0.84 25.08
C ASP A 411 1.39 -0.92 24.03
N MET A 412 1.74 -0.79 22.74
CA MET A 412 0.72 -0.84 21.67
C MET A 412 -0.01 -2.20 21.61
N ARG A 413 0.64 -3.30 22.02
CA ARG A 413 0.02 -4.63 22.06
C ARG A 413 -1.00 -4.70 23.20
N ASP A 414 -0.67 -4.19 24.38
CA ASP A 414 -1.59 -4.14 25.52
C ASP A 414 -2.84 -3.32 25.19
N GLN A 415 -2.67 -2.21 24.47
CA GLN A 415 -3.79 -1.40 23.97
C GLN A 415 -4.64 -2.14 22.92
N LEU A 416 -4.04 -2.94 22.02
CA LEU A 416 -4.79 -3.81 21.11
C LEU A 416 -5.60 -4.88 21.85
N ILE A 417 -5.01 -5.49 22.89
CA ILE A 417 -5.71 -6.45 23.77
C ILE A 417 -6.91 -5.77 24.41
N ALA A 418 -6.73 -4.59 24.99
CA ALA A 418 -7.81 -3.83 25.62
C ALA A 418 -8.96 -3.52 24.64
N LEU A 419 -8.64 -3.05 23.43
CA LEU A 419 -9.64 -2.80 22.38
C LEU A 419 -10.40 -4.07 21.98
N CYS A 420 -9.67 -5.18 21.79
CA CYS A 420 -10.29 -6.46 21.44
C CYS A 420 -11.19 -6.97 22.57
N GLN A 421 -10.75 -6.89 23.82
CA GLN A 421 -11.53 -7.29 25.00
C GLN A 421 -12.81 -6.46 25.15
N GLN A 422 -12.76 -5.15 24.88
CA GLN A 422 -13.95 -4.29 24.89
C GLN A 422 -14.96 -4.69 23.80
N ALA A 423 -14.51 -5.26 22.68
CA ALA A 423 -15.39 -5.73 21.61
C ALA A 423 -16.04 -7.09 21.90
N LEU A 424 -15.43 -7.96 22.72
CA LEU A 424 -15.91 -9.32 22.97
C LEU A 424 -17.37 -9.48 23.43
N PRO A 425 -17.93 -8.60 24.30
CA PRO A 425 -19.31 -8.75 24.74
C PRO A 425 -20.33 -8.72 23.60
N ASP A 426 -20.07 -7.90 22.57
CA ASP A 426 -20.92 -7.78 21.39
C ASP A 426 -20.46 -8.69 20.23
N PHE A 427 -19.17 -9.08 20.22
CA PHE A 427 -18.54 -9.85 19.16
C PHE A 427 -17.70 -11.02 19.73
N PRO A 428 -18.34 -12.05 20.30
CA PRO A 428 -17.63 -13.16 20.94
C PRO A 428 -16.74 -13.97 19.99
N GLN A 429 -16.98 -13.93 18.67
CA GLN A 429 -16.12 -14.57 17.66
C GLN A 429 -14.71 -13.96 17.54
N LEU A 430 -14.47 -12.76 18.10
CA LEU A 430 -13.12 -12.23 18.24
C LEU A 430 -12.29 -13.01 19.30
N GLY A 431 -12.98 -13.75 20.18
CA GLY A 431 -12.38 -14.67 21.13
C GLY A 431 -12.28 -16.10 20.58
N GLY A 432 -11.84 -17.03 21.45
CA GLY A 432 -11.63 -18.45 21.13
C GLY A 432 -10.15 -18.83 20.93
N ASP A 433 -9.89 -20.14 20.82
CA ASP A 433 -8.54 -20.70 20.82
C ASP A 433 -7.68 -20.27 19.62
N ASP A 434 -8.32 -19.88 18.51
CA ASP A 434 -7.69 -19.32 17.31
C ASP A 434 -8.23 -17.91 16.96
N GLY A 435 -8.92 -17.25 17.90
CA GLY A 435 -9.55 -15.95 17.69
C GLY A 435 -8.55 -14.78 17.60
N VAL A 436 -9.04 -13.61 17.19
CA VAL A 436 -8.24 -12.37 17.05
C VAL A 436 -7.51 -12.03 18.36
N LEU A 437 -8.17 -12.17 19.51
CA LEU A 437 -7.54 -11.92 20.81
C LEU A 437 -6.29 -12.80 21.01
N ARG A 438 -6.37 -14.09 20.68
CA ARG A 438 -5.24 -15.01 20.79
C ARG A 438 -4.10 -14.59 19.85
N GLN A 439 -4.41 -14.17 18.63
CA GLN A 439 -3.41 -13.70 17.68
C GLN A 439 -2.69 -12.44 18.19
N ILE A 440 -3.43 -11.51 18.82
CA ILE A 440 -2.84 -10.34 19.48
C ILE A 440 -1.99 -10.75 20.69
N ASP A 441 -2.44 -11.72 21.48
CA ASP A 441 -1.68 -12.22 22.64
C ASP A 441 -0.33 -12.85 22.25
N LEU A 442 -0.25 -13.45 21.06
CA LEU A 442 0.99 -14.02 20.51
C LEU A 442 1.98 -12.98 20.00
N LEU A 443 1.58 -11.70 19.88
CA LEU A 443 2.50 -10.60 19.59
C LEU A 443 3.48 -10.41 20.75
N VAL A 444 4.68 -9.91 20.46
CA VAL A 444 5.74 -9.78 21.47
C VAL A 444 5.49 -8.57 22.37
N PRO A 445 5.40 -8.76 23.70
CA PRO A 445 5.35 -7.64 24.65
C PRO A 445 6.63 -6.79 24.59
N GLY A 446 6.47 -5.48 24.68
CA GLY A 446 7.52 -4.48 24.62
C GLY A 446 8.15 -4.28 23.25
N LEU A 447 7.65 -4.97 22.20
CA LEU A 447 8.24 -4.86 20.86
C LEU A 447 8.10 -3.44 20.29
N LEU A 448 6.93 -2.84 20.49
CA LEU A 448 6.59 -1.49 20.03
C LEU A 448 6.11 -0.66 21.23
N PRO A 449 6.95 0.23 21.79
CA PRO A 449 6.49 1.18 22.79
C PRO A 449 5.49 2.15 22.15
N ALA A 450 4.50 2.57 22.95
CA ALA A 450 3.41 3.45 22.53
C ALA A 450 3.86 4.85 22.13
#